data_AF-A0A2I0A1R6-F1
#
_entry.id   AF-A0A2I0A1R6-F1
#
_cell.length_a   1.000
_cell.length_b   1.000
_cell.length_c   1.000
_cell.angle_alpha   90.00
_cell.angle_beta   90.00
_cell.angle_gamma   90.00
#
_symmetry.space_group_name_H-M   'P 1'
#
loop_
_entity.id
_entity.type
_entity.pdbx_description
1 polymer ?
#
loop_
_entity_poly.entity_id
_entity_poly.type
_entity_poly.pdbx_seq_one_letter_code
_entity_poly.pdbx_strand_id
1 'polypeptide(L)'
;MLAETRIEDTTTDTLVTVFGEHAEHLANITINNFEAMKIEGKSYNAEKRIKELQRQWFYFNVRRYIHKFKNISRITLSVSSIVEVEDEAIKDDFSPKRLRKTI
;
A
#
# COMPACT_ATOMS: atom_id res chain seq x y z
N MET A 1 -5.43 12.53 2.39
CA MET A 1 -4.88 11.74 1.26
C MET A 1 -5.56 10.38 1.17
N LEU A 2 -5.66 9.80 -0.02
CA LEU A 2 -6.17 8.45 -0.28
C LEU A 2 -5.21 7.72 -1.23
N ALA A 3 -4.91 6.47 -0.95
CA ALA A 3 -4.15 5.59 -1.84
C ALA A 3 -4.85 4.24 -1.98
N GLU A 4 -5.02 3.77 -3.21
CA GLU A 4 -5.39 2.37 -3.47
C GLU A 4 -4.11 1.57 -3.74
N THR A 5 -3.92 0.48 -3.01
CA THR A 5 -2.72 -0.36 -3.13
C THR A 5 -3.09 -1.82 -3.18
N ARG A 6 -2.27 -2.62 -3.88
CA ARG A 6 -2.34 -4.08 -3.84
C ARG A 6 -1.41 -4.58 -2.75
N ILE A 7 -1.94 -5.44 -1.89
CA ILE A 7 -1.15 -6.21 -0.93
C ILE A 7 -1.09 -7.63 -1.48
N GLU A 8 0.13 -8.12 -1.66
CA GLU A 8 0.41 -9.49 -2.06
C GLU A 8 0.96 -10.24 -0.86
N ASP A 9 0.36 -11.39 -0.54
CA ASP A 9 0.89 -12.37 0.38
C ASP A 9 1.00 -13.74 -0.31
N THR A 10 1.44 -14.76 0.43
CA THR A 10 1.61 -16.13 -0.13
C THR A 10 0.32 -16.75 -0.69
N THR A 11 -0.85 -16.21 -0.35
CA THR A 11 -2.16 -16.79 -0.65
C THR A 11 -3.05 -15.89 -1.51
N THR A 12 -2.85 -14.57 -1.46
CA THR A 12 -3.76 -13.60 -2.09
C THR A 12 -3.03 -12.38 -2.65
N ASP A 13 -3.58 -11.84 -3.73
CA ASP A 13 -3.35 -10.47 -4.19
C ASP A 13 -4.66 -9.70 -3.99
N THR A 14 -4.63 -8.73 -3.09
CA THR A 14 -5.84 -8.06 -2.62
C THR A 14 -5.72 -6.54 -2.72
N LEU A 15 -6.71 -5.92 -3.37
CA LEU A 15 -6.82 -4.46 -3.45
C LEU A 15 -7.40 -3.90 -2.16
N VAL A 16 -6.69 -2.95 -1.55
CA VAL A 16 -7.10 -2.25 -0.33
C VAL A 16 -7.02 -0.74 -0.50
N THR A 17 -7.81 -0.02 0.27
CA THR A 17 -7.77 1.44 0.36
C THR A 17 -7.09 1.89 1.65
N VAL A 18 -6.13 2.80 1.53
CA VAL A 18 -5.38 3.40 2.63
C VAL A 18 -5.74 4.89 2.71
N PHE A 19 -6.00 5.39 3.93
CA PHE A 19 -6.50 6.74 4.15
C PHE A 19 -5.60 7.53 5.11
N GLY A 20 -5.66 8.86 4.98
CA GLY A 20 -5.08 9.79 5.95
C GLY A 20 -3.58 9.60 6.15
N GLU A 21 -3.15 9.64 7.41
CA GLU A 21 -1.76 9.52 7.82
C GLU A 21 -1.10 8.21 7.35
N HIS A 22 -1.86 7.11 7.24
CA HIS A 22 -1.32 5.85 6.72
C HIS A 22 -0.98 5.93 5.22
N ALA A 23 -1.78 6.67 4.45
CA ALA A 23 -1.49 6.87 3.04
C ALA A 23 -0.29 7.80 2.86
N GLU A 24 -0.19 8.84 3.69
CA GLU A 24 0.97 9.74 3.72
C GLU A 24 2.26 9.01 4.14
N HIS A 25 2.17 8.10 5.12
CA HIS A 25 3.27 7.24 5.53
C HIS A 25 3.75 6.32 4.39
N LEU A 26 2.83 5.65 3.69
CA LEU A 26 3.19 4.82 2.53
C LEU A 26 3.80 5.66 1.41
N ALA A 27 3.23 6.81 1.09
CA ALA A 27 3.74 7.67 0.02
C ALA A 27 4.98 8.49 0.43
N ASN A 28 5.33 8.49 1.72
CA ASN A 28 6.39 9.32 2.28
C ASN A 28 6.26 10.80 1.88
N ILE A 29 5.02 11.29 1.84
CA ILE A 29 4.69 12.68 1.51
C ILE A 29 3.34 13.04 2.13
N THR A 30 3.26 14.23 2.73
CA THR A 30 2.00 14.78 3.24
C THR A 30 1.19 15.40 2.11
N ILE A 31 -0.13 15.52 2.29
CA ILE A 31 -0.99 16.16 1.28
C ILE A 31 -0.55 17.61 0.99
N ASN A 32 -0.14 18.36 2.01
CA ASN A 32 0.29 19.75 1.87
C ASN A 32 1.57 19.86 1.02
N ASN A 33 2.54 18.96 1.25
CA ASN A 33 3.78 18.94 0.47
C ASN A 33 3.52 18.51 -0.98
N PHE A 34 2.63 17.54 -1.19
CA PHE A 34 2.25 17.10 -2.52
C PHE A 34 1.60 18.24 -3.34
N GLU A 35 0.68 19.00 -2.73
CA GLU A 35 0.07 20.17 -3.37
C GLU A 35 1.08 21.30 -3.62
N ALA A 36 2.00 21.56 -2.68
CA ALA A 36 3.05 22.57 -2.85
C ALA A 36 3.99 22.24 -4.03
N MET A 37 4.38 20.97 -4.20
CA MET A 37 5.20 20.53 -5.33
C MET A 37 4.55 20.86 -6.69
N LYS A 38 3.23 20.68 -6.79
CA LYS A 38 2.46 21.00 -8.00
C LYS A 38 2.52 22.48 -8.36
N ILE A 39 2.50 23.38 -7.36
CA ILE A 39 2.60 24.83 -7.54
C ILE A 39 4.03 25.21 -7.97
N GLU A 40 5.04 24.58 -7.38
CA GLU A 40 6.46 24.84 -7.67
C GLU A 40 6.96 24.20 -8.97
N GLY A 41 6.10 23.50 -9.72
CA GLY A 41 6.49 22.78 -10.94
C GLY A 41 7.38 21.56 -10.68
N LYS A 42 7.44 21.08 -9.43
CA LYS A 42 8.16 19.86 -9.04
C LYS A 42 7.22 18.65 -9.13
N SER A 43 7.77 17.47 -9.43
CA SER A 43 6.99 16.23 -9.51
C SER A 43 7.38 15.26 -8.41
N TYR A 44 6.37 14.62 -7.81
CA TYR A 44 6.57 13.51 -6.89
C TYR A 44 6.94 12.24 -7.69
N ASN A 45 8.05 11.60 -7.32
CA ASN A 45 8.52 10.40 -8.00
C ASN A 45 7.85 9.14 -7.42
N ALA A 46 6.62 8.88 -7.87
CA ALA A 46 5.83 7.73 -7.44
C ALA A 46 6.50 6.39 -7.76
N GLU A 47 7.15 6.26 -8.93
CA GLU A 47 7.81 5.01 -9.34
C GLU A 47 8.95 4.63 -8.41
N LYS A 48 9.77 5.61 -8.01
CA LYS A 48 10.84 5.37 -7.03
C LYS A 48 10.26 4.86 -5.72
N ARG A 49 9.19 5.51 -5.23
CA ARG A 49 8.57 5.11 -3.96
C ARG A 49 7.96 3.71 -4.04
N ILE A 50 7.30 3.36 -5.14
CA ILE A 50 6.75 2.01 -5.35
C ILE A 50 7.86 0.96 -5.28
N LYS A 51 9.01 1.21 -5.93
CA LYS A 51 10.17 0.29 -5.90
C LYS A 51 10.75 0.12 -4.50
N GLU A 52 10.73 1.16 -3.66
CA GLU A 52 11.15 1.08 -2.27
C GLU A 52 10.18 0.21 -1.46
N LEU A 53 8.87 0.47 -1.56
CA LEU A 53 7.83 -0.29 -0.85
C LEU A 53 7.80 -1.77 -1.25
N GLN A 54 8.03 -2.06 -2.53
CA GLN A 54 8.12 -3.44 -3.05
C GLN A 54 9.32 -4.23 -2.51
N ARG A 55 10.22 -3.61 -1.74
CA ARG A 55 11.37 -4.25 -1.08
C ARG A 55 11.19 -4.37 0.43
N GLN A 56 9.99 -4.10 0.94
CA GLN A 56 9.70 -4.09 2.36
C GLN A 56 8.48 -4.96 2.66
N TRP A 57 8.50 -5.60 3.82
CA TRP A 57 7.35 -6.32 4.37
C TRP A 57 6.66 -5.45 5.40
N PHE A 58 5.33 -5.58 5.46
CA PHE A 58 4.51 -4.82 6.38
C PHE A 58 3.45 -5.72 7.00
N TYR A 59 3.16 -5.48 8.28
CA TYR A 59 1.92 -5.93 8.89
C TYR A 59 0.82 -4.89 8.60
N PHE A 60 -0.23 -5.32 7.92
CA PHE A 60 -1.40 -4.51 7.63
C PHE A 60 -2.58 -4.95 8.50
N ASN A 61 -3.17 -4.01 9.25
CA ASN A 61 -4.46 -4.25 9.89
C ASN A 61 -5.60 -3.88 8.93
N VAL A 62 -6.13 -4.88 8.22
CA VAL A 62 -7.15 -4.71 7.19
C VAL A 62 -8.55 -4.93 7.76
N ARG A 63 -9.44 -3.96 7.55
CA ARG A 63 -10.86 -4.05 7.88
C ARG A 63 -11.68 -4.30 6.62
N ARG A 64 -12.62 -5.25 6.71
CA ARG A 64 -13.57 -5.55 5.65
C ARG A 64 -14.94 -4.96 5.96
N TYR A 65 -15.51 -4.27 4.98
CA TYR A 65 -16.85 -3.72 5.09
C TYR A 65 -17.62 -3.87 3.78
N ILE A 66 -18.95 -3.87 3.90
CA ILE A 66 -19.84 -3.87 2.75
C ILE A 66 -20.27 -2.43 2.53
N HIS A 67 -19.85 -1.85 1.42
CA HIS A 67 -20.31 -0.56 0.98
C HIS A 67 -21.54 -0.74 0.09
N LYS A 68 -22.67 -0.12 0.48
CA LYS A 68 -23.89 -0.10 -0.32
C LYS A 68 -24.09 1.30 -0.88
N PHE A 69 -24.16 1.41 -2.19
CA PHE A 69 -24.49 2.66 -2.87
C PHE A 69 -25.59 2.40 -3.90
N LYS A 70 -26.77 3.01 -3.68
CA LYS A 70 -27.99 2.73 -4.44
C LYS A 70 -28.29 1.22 -4.46
N ASN A 71 -28.30 0.62 -5.65
CA ASN A 71 -28.55 -0.79 -5.91
C ASN A 71 -27.26 -1.64 -6.03
N ILE A 72 -26.08 -1.05 -5.77
CA ILE A 72 -24.79 -1.73 -5.86
C ILE A 72 -24.26 -1.99 -4.45
N SER A 73 -23.87 -3.24 -4.18
CA SER A 73 -23.13 -3.61 -2.97
C SER A 73 -21.73 -4.07 -3.37
N ARG A 74 -20.70 -3.49 -2.75
CA ARG A 74 -19.30 -3.87 -2.97
C ARG A 74 -18.65 -4.17 -1.63
N ILE A 75 -17.91 -5.28 -1.56
CA ILE A 75 -16.99 -5.52 -0.45
C ILE A 75 -15.75 -4.66 -0.70
N THR A 76 -15.42 -3.85 0.30
CA THR A 76 -14.22 -3.02 0.29
C THR A 76 -13.36 -3.36 1.49
N LEU A 77 -12.05 -3.24 1.31
CA LEU A 77 -11.05 -3.46 2.32
C LEU A 77 -10.32 -2.15 2.57
N SER A 78 -10.20 -1.76 3.83
CA SER A 78 -9.41 -0.58 4.22
C SER A 78 -8.33 -0.94 5.22
N VAL A 79 -7.23 -0.22 5.14
CA VAL A 79 -6.13 -0.35 6.09
C VAL A 79 -6.35 0.61 7.24
N SER A 80 -6.30 0.07 8.46
CA SER A 80 -6.45 0.81 9.71
C SER A 80 -5.16 0.95 10.52
N SER A 81 -4.10 0.23 10.12
CA SER A 81 -2.74 0.36 10.65
C SER A 81 -1.74 -0.30 9.72
N ILE A 82 -0.53 0.23 9.67
CA ILE A 82 0.61 -0.27 8.88
C ILE A 82 1.83 -0.25 9.79
N VAL A 83 2.51 -1.38 9.93
CA VAL A 83 3.76 -1.51 10.68
C VAL A 83 4.79 -2.18 9.78
N GLU A 84 5.96 -1.58 9.61
CA GLU A 84 7.06 -2.18 8.86
C GLU A 84 7.64 -3.37 9.64
N VAL A 85 7.95 -4.46 8.94
CA VAL A 85 8.59 -5.64 9.53
C VAL A 85 10.09 -5.39 9.61
N GLU A 86 10.61 -5.29 10.84
CA GLU A 86 12.04 -5.02 11.07
C GLU A 86 12.92 -6.27 10.94
N ASP A 87 12.33 -7.47 10.96
CA ASP A 87 13.03 -8.76 11.01
C ASP A 87 13.91 -9.00 9.77
N GLU A 88 15.22 -9.11 9.98
CA GLU A 88 16.22 -9.28 8.92
C GLU A 88 16.06 -10.59 8.15
N ALA A 89 15.48 -11.63 8.77
CA ALA A 89 15.27 -12.93 8.14
C ALA A 89 14.25 -12.90 6.98
N ILE A 90 13.37 -11.89 6.94
CA ILE A 90 12.29 -11.76 5.94
C ILE A 90 12.69 -10.79 4.80
N LYS A 91 13.73 -9.98 5.01
CA LYS A 91 14.21 -8.99 4.02
C LYS A 91 14.88 -9.61 2.79
N ASP A 92 15.29 -10.87 2.82
CA ASP A 92 16.09 -11.52 1.77
C ASP A 92 15.29 -12.36 0.75
N ASP A 93 13.96 -12.45 0.89
CA ASP A 93 13.14 -13.33 0.02
C ASP A 93 12.64 -12.64 -1.28
N PHE A 94 13.21 -11.48 -1.65
CA PHE A 94 12.91 -10.73 -2.90
C PHE A 94 13.40 -11.42 -4.19
N SER A 95 13.43 -12.75 -4.24
CA SER A 95 13.66 -13.46 -5.50
C SER A 95 12.33 -13.62 -6.25
N PRO A 96 12.07 -12.86 -7.35
CA PRO A 96 10.84 -12.98 -8.14
C PRO A 96 10.63 -14.37 -8.77
N LYS A 97 11.59 -15.30 -8.61
CA LYS A 97 11.52 -16.67 -9.10
C LYS A 97 10.77 -17.63 -8.18
N ARG A 98 10.57 -17.33 -6.89
CA ARG A 98 9.97 -18.30 -5.94
C ARG A 98 8.44 -18.23 -5.84
N LEU A 99 7.80 -17.10 -6.13
CA LEU A 99 6.33 -16.99 -6.11
C LEU A 99 5.60 -17.82 -7.19
N ARG A 100 6.33 -18.47 -8.13
CA ARG A 100 5.75 -19.42 -9.10
C ARG A 100 6.01 -20.90 -8.79
N LYS A 101 6.61 -21.23 -7.65
CA LYS A 101 6.89 -22.62 -7.28
C LYS A 101 6.74 -22.86 -5.78
N THR A 102 5.50 -22.78 -5.30
CA THR A 102 5.09 -23.59 -4.14
C THR A 102 3.65 -24.04 -4.36
N ILE A 103 3.55 -25.25 -4.92
CA ILE A 103 2.47 -26.26 -4.98
C ILE A 103 1.04 -25.78 -4.76
#